data_AF-A0A671RFG5-F1
#
_entry.id   AF-A0A671RFG5-F1
#
_cell.length_a   1.000
_cell.length_b   1.000
_cell.length_c   1.000
_cell.angle_alpha   90.00
_cell.angle_beta   90.00
_cell.angle_gamma   90.00
#
_symmetry.space_group_name_H-M   'P 1'
#
loop_
_entity.id
_entity.type
_entity.pdbx_description
1 polymer ?
#
loop_
_entity_poly.entity_id
_entity_poly.type
_entity_poly.pdbx_seq_one_letter_code
_entity_poly.pdbx_strand_id
1 'polypeptide(L)'
;MAPLALPSAPAIAPPTVIPPRAATRPTVSPSSLTPPDQPRRNSPCDQILCEILTSLETIKQQQQMILLQLQNSYPRPVEVPEVSGFPLTSLNELMKLEESIAAVGEYRQKLVTYFGLAGGLTVKDSVWRIMSKLLTNPLAKQINWRGANGKFGFEQLAIKDVVLSKFYLCFIVLLNSHHYRKNIYTFMLRFR
;
A
#
# COMPACT_ATOMS: atom_id res chain seq x y z
N MET A 1 21.49 15.75 -28.12
CA MET A 1 21.20 16.99 -27.36
C MET A 1 20.25 17.82 -28.20
N ALA A 2 18.95 17.80 -27.87
CA ALA A 2 17.93 18.65 -28.47
C ALA A 2 16.80 18.80 -27.42
N PRO A 3 16.53 20.00 -26.89
CA PRO A 3 15.47 20.19 -25.91
C PRO A 3 14.10 20.34 -26.62
N LEU A 4 13.12 19.54 -26.20
CA LEU A 4 11.73 19.65 -26.63
C LEU A 4 11.10 20.89 -25.97
N ALA A 5 10.76 21.89 -26.78
CA ALA A 5 10.08 23.09 -26.36
C ALA A 5 8.60 22.80 -26.04
N LEU A 6 8.15 23.20 -24.85
CA LEU A 6 6.75 23.23 -24.45
C LEU A 6 6.05 24.43 -25.10
N PRO A 7 4.81 24.30 -25.62
CA PRO A 7 4.03 25.43 -26.09
C PRO A 7 3.48 26.26 -24.91
N SER A 8 3.62 27.59 -25.00
CA SER A 8 3.11 28.56 -24.01
C SER A 8 1.57 28.53 -23.92
N ALA A 9 1.06 28.56 -22.69
CA ALA A 9 -0.37 28.67 -22.39
C ALA A 9 -0.93 30.06 -22.76
N PRO A 10 -2.18 30.16 -23.23
CA PRO A 10 -2.82 31.43 -23.53
C PRO A 10 -3.18 32.20 -22.25
N ALA A 11 -2.85 33.49 -22.24
CA ALA A 11 -3.16 34.41 -21.14
C ALA A 11 -4.67 34.70 -21.07
N ILE A 12 -5.29 34.41 -19.92
CA ILE A 12 -6.66 34.80 -19.61
C ILE A 12 -6.64 36.27 -19.17
N ALA A 13 -7.30 37.15 -19.92
CA ALA A 13 -7.46 38.55 -19.56
C ALA A 13 -8.42 38.72 -18.37
N PRO A 14 -8.18 39.68 -17.45
CA PRO A 14 -9.06 39.95 -16.31
C PRO A 14 -10.37 40.64 -16.75
N PRO A 15 -11.46 40.50 -15.98
CA PRO A 15 -12.76 41.06 -16.33
C PRO A 15 -12.78 42.60 -16.22
N THR A 16 -13.39 43.22 -17.23
CA THR A 16 -13.62 44.67 -17.35
C THR A 16 -14.55 45.18 -16.24
N VAL A 17 -14.08 46.18 -15.49
CA VAL A 17 -14.84 46.95 -14.50
C VAL A 17 -15.83 47.88 -15.23
N ILE A 18 -17.13 47.73 -14.95
CA ILE A 18 -18.18 48.63 -15.44
C ILE A 18 -18.40 49.74 -14.38
N PRO A 19 -18.33 51.04 -14.73
CA PRO A 19 -18.57 52.14 -13.78
C PRO A 19 -20.07 52.39 -13.52
N PRO A 20 -20.44 52.99 -12.37
CA PRO A 20 -21.83 53.17 -11.96
C PRO A 20 -22.48 54.36 -12.69
N ARG A 21 -23.67 54.14 -13.25
CA ARG A 21 -24.45 55.20 -13.90
C ARG A 21 -25.41 55.85 -12.90
N ALA A 22 -25.40 57.18 -12.93
CA ALA A 22 -25.98 58.10 -11.95
C ALA A 22 -27.51 57.97 -11.75
N ALA A 23 -27.90 58.36 -10.54
CA ALA A 23 -29.24 58.45 -10.02
C ALA A 23 -30.22 59.26 -10.88
N THR A 24 -31.46 58.80 -10.98
CA THR A 24 -32.62 59.65 -11.28
C THR A 24 -33.84 59.11 -10.53
N ARG A 25 -34.32 59.94 -9.60
CA ARG A 25 -35.52 59.77 -8.77
C ARG A 25 -36.73 60.36 -9.50
N PRO A 26 -37.93 59.77 -9.37
CA PRO A 26 -39.07 60.52 -8.84
C PRO A 26 -39.86 59.68 -7.80
N THR A 27 -40.13 60.16 -6.59
CA THR A 27 -41.25 61.04 -6.17
C THR A 27 -42.45 60.24 -5.63
N VAL A 28 -42.52 60.17 -4.29
CA VAL A 28 -43.64 60.00 -3.33
C VAL A 28 -44.88 59.15 -3.67
N SER A 29 -45.18 58.16 -2.80
CA SER A 29 -46.31 58.23 -1.84
C SER A 29 -46.26 57.08 -0.81
N PRO A 30 -46.59 57.30 0.47
CA PRO A 30 -46.64 56.27 1.51
C PRO A 30 -48.08 55.80 1.79
N SER A 31 -48.21 54.53 2.19
CA SER A 31 -49.25 53.93 3.06
C SER A 31 -49.95 52.70 2.47
N SER A 32 -49.66 51.54 3.06
CA SER A 32 -50.71 50.70 3.69
C SER A 32 -50.04 49.62 4.54
N LEU A 33 -50.55 49.49 5.77
CA LEU A 33 -50.16 48.53 6.80
C LEU A 33 -50.61 47.10 6.45
N THR A 34 -49.74 46.11 6.67
CA THR A 34 -50.09 44.75 7.10
C THR A 34 -48.88 44.02 7.71
N PRO A 35 -48.91 43.53 8.98
CA PRO A 35 -48.19 42.35 9.45
C PRO A 35 -49.13 41.11 9.36
N PRO A 36 -48.63 39.86 9.18
CA PRO A 36 -47.76 39.22 10.16
C PRO A 36 -46.60 38.38 9.57
N ASP A 37 -45.64 38.07 10.45
CA ASP A 37 -44.68 36.98 10.29
C ASP A 37 -45.39 35.70 9.82
N GLN A 38 -45.19 35.35 8.56
CA GLN A 38 -45.65 34.10 7.99
C GLN A 38 -44.44 33.17 7.92
N PRO A 39 -44.44 31.99 8.57
CA PRO A 39 -43.36 31.03 8.39
C PRO A 39 -43.31 30.71 6.91
N ARG A 40 -42.21 31.07 6.23
CA ARG A 40 -41.98 30.74 4.83
C ARG A 40 -42.33 29.26 4.66
N ARG A 41 -43.43 28.98 3.98
CA ARG A 41 -43.78 27.63 3.53
C ARG A 41 -42.57 27.14 2.75
N ASN A 42 -41.87 26.14 3.28
CA ASN A 42 -40.72 25.53 2.63
C ASN A 42 -41.12 25.19 1.19
N SER A 43 -40.65 25.96 0.21
CA SER A 43 -40.96 25.71 -1.20
C SER A 43 -40.48 24.29 -1.52
N PRO A 44 -41.17 23.51 -2.36
CA PRO A 44 -40.65 22.22 -2.81
C PRO A 44 -39.21 22.34 -3.34
N CYS A 45 -38.89 23.48 -3.97
CA CYS A 45 -37.53 23.81 -4.41
C CYS A 45 -36.55 23.96 -3.24
N ASP A 46 -36.96 24.54 -2.12
CA ASP A 46 -36.10 24.72 -0.93
C ASP A 46 -35.80 23.37 -0.26
N GLN A 47 -36.78 22.47 -0.26
CA GLN A 47 -36.61 21.11 0.27
C GLN A 47 -35.62 20.32 -0.59
N ILE A 48 -35.74 20.41 -1.91
CA ILE A 48 -34.81 19.79 -2.87
C ILE A 48 -33.40 20.38 -2.71
N LEU A 49 -33.27 21.71 -2.55
CA LEU A 49 -31.98 22.35 -2.33
C LEU A 49 -31.33 21.91 -1.02
N CYS A 50 -32.10 21.80 0.07
CA CYS A 50 -31.61 21.27 1.34
C CYS A 50 -31.12 19.82 1.19
N GLU A 51 -31.89 18.97 0.50
CA GLU A 51 -31.51 17.58 0.26
C GLU A 51 -30.23 17.47 -0.58
N ILE A 52 -30.11 18.29 -1.64
CA ILE A 52 -28.88 18.38 -2.43
C ILE A 52 -27.71 18.84 -1.56
N LEU A 53 -27.86 19.88 -0.76
CA LEU A 53 -26.80 20.38 0.13
C LEU A 53 -26.37 19.31 1.13
N THR A 54 -27.33 18.60 1.75
CA THR A 54 -27.04 17.49 2.66
C THR A 54 -26.34 16.34 1.94
N SER A 55 -26.77 16.01 0.71
CA SER A 55 -26.12 14.96 -0.09
C SER A 55 -24.68 15.33 -0.45
N LEU A 56 -24.42 16.59 -0.82
CA LEU A 56 -23.08 17.09 -1.14
C LEU A 56 -22.17 17.07 0.10
N GLU A 57 -22.71 17.47 1.25
CA GLU A 57 -21.96 17.40 2.51
C GLU A 57 -21.64 15.95 2.90
N THR A 58 -22.60 15.05 2.71
CA THR A 58 -22.42 13.60 2.93
C THR A 58 -21.36 13.03 1.99
N ILE A 59 -21.41 13.36 0.70
CA ILE A 59 -20.43 12.94 -0.31
C ILE A 59 -19.04 13.46 0.04
N LYS A 60 -18.93 14.73 0.46
CA LYS A 60 -17.66 15.30 0.91
C LYS A 60 -17.09 14.55 2.10
N GLN A 61 -17.92 14.23 3.10
CA GLN A 61 -17.50 13.46 4.26
C GLN A 61 -17.06 12.04 3.88
N GLN A 62 -17.81 11.37 2.99
CA GLN A 62 -17.45 10.04 2.48
C GLN A 62 -16.12 10.07 1.72
N GLN A 63 -15.90 11.05 0.84
CA GLN A 63 -14.65 11.20 0.11
C GLN A 63 -13.46 11.42 1.05
N GLN A 64 -13.64 12.22 2.09
CA GLN A 64 -12.59 12.46 3.08
C GLN A 64 -12.27 11.21 3.90
N MET A 65 -13.30 10.44 4.30
CA MET A 65 -13.11 9.17 4.97
C MET A 65 -12.40 8.14 4.09
N ILE A 66 -12.78 8.05 2.80
CA ILE A 66 -12.10 7.19 1.83
C ILE A 66 -10.63 7.59 1.70
N LEU A 67 -10.32 8.89 1.60
CA LEU A 67 -8.94 9.36 1.51
C LEU A 67 -8.11 8.97 2.74
N LEU A 68 -8.68 9.09 3.94
CA LEU A 68 -8.03 8.69 5.19
C LEU A 68 -7.83 7.17 5.27
N GLN A 69 -8.82 6.39 4.86
CA GLN A 69 -8.71 4.93 4.79
C GLN A 69 -7.64 4.50 3.80
N LEU A 70 -7.62 5.12 2.61
CA LEU A 70 -6.61 4.88 1.60
C LEU A 70 -5.21 5.27 2.10
N GLN A 71 -5.03 6.44 2.73
CA GLN A 71 -3.75 6.84 3.34
C GLN A 71 -3.22 5.82 4.38
N ASN A 72 -4.11 5.22 5.17
CA ASN A 72 -3.72 4.17 6.11
C ASN A 72 -3.45 2.80 5.46
N SER A 73 -3.96 2.57 4.25
CA SER A 73 -3.85 1.28 3.54
C SER A 73 -2.87 1.30 2.36
N TYR A 74 -2.37 2.48 1.95
CA TYR A 74 -1.24 2.55 1.04
C TYR A 74 -0.01 1.95 1.73
N PRO A 75 0.66 0.96 1.10
CA PRO A 75 1.98 0.55 1.55
C PRO A 75 2.86 1.80 1.56
N ARG A 76 3.39 2.19 2.73
CA ARG A 76 4.44 3.21 2.78
C ARG A 76 5.53 2.82 1.77
N PRO A 77 6.19 3.80 1.14
CA PRO A 77 7.38 3.53 0.34
C PRO A 77 8.28 2.60 1.16
N VAL A 78 8.46 1.38 0.67
CA VAL A 78 9.21 0.37 1.40
C VAL A 78 10.66 0.82 1.33
N GLU A 79 11.14 1.45 2.40
CA GLU A 79 12.56 1.69 2.58
C GLU A 79 13.26 0.34 2.49
N VAL A 80 14.17 0.20 1.53
CA VAL A 80 14.92 -1.04 1.33
C VAL A 80 15.72 -1.28 2.60
N PRO A 81 15.39 -2.30 3.42
CA PRO A 81 16.11 -2.51 4.65
C PRO A 81 17.54 -2.90 4.27
N GLU A 82 18.52 -2.20 4.86
CA GLU A 82 19.92 -2.54 4.69
C GLU A 82 20.19 -3.82 5.47
N VAL A 83 20.09 -4.96 4.78
CA VAL A 83 20.40 -6.27 5.34
C VAL A 83 21.64 -6.83 4.65
N SER A 84 22.74 -6.87 5.40
CA SER A 84 24.03 -7.41 4.97
C SER A 84 24.22 -8.84 5.50
N GLY A 85 25.03 -9.65 4.80
CA GLY A 85 25.38 -11.02 5.24
C GLY A 85 24.76 -12.15 4.43
N PHE A 86 24.17 -11.86 3.26
CA PHE A 86 23.65 -12.84 2.33
C PHE A 86 24.48 -12.91 1.05
N PRO A 87 24.66 -14.09 0.42
CA PRO A 87 24.14 -15.40 0.81
C PRO A 87 24.97 -16.11 1.89
N LEU A 88 24.32 -16.92 2.73
CA LEU A 88 24.96 -17.68 3.80
C LEU A 88 25.83 -18.81 3.24
N THR A 89 27.04 -18.94 3.76
CA THR A 89 28.06 -19.90 3.30
C THR A 89 28.16 -21.13 4.18
N SER A 90 27.85 -20.99 5.47
CA SER A 90 28.04 -22.05 6.47
C SER A 90 26.83 -22.23 7.38
N LEU A 91 26.75 -23.42 7.99
CA LEU A 91 25.69 -23.75 8.94
C LEU A 91 25.80 -22.88 10.21
N ASN A 92 27.02 -22.48 10.59
CA ASN A 92 27.25 -21.57 11.72
C ASN A 92 26.65 -20.18 11.47
N GLU A 93 26.79 -19.63 10.26
CA GLU A 93 26.13 -18.35 9.88
C GLU A 93 24.61 -18.48 9.91
N LEU A 94 24.07 -19.63 9.48
CA LEU A 94 22.65 -19.91 9.54
C LEU A 94 22.13 -19.95 10.98
N MET A 95 22.86 -20.57 11.91
CA MET A 95 22.50 -20.61 13.33
C MET A 95 22.57 -19.24 14.00
N LYS A 96 23.59 -18.43 13.68
CA LYS A 96 23.67 -17.04 14.17
C LYS A 96 22.49 -16.21 13.66
N LEU A 97 22.09 -16.43 12.40
CA LEU A 97 20.94 -15.76 11.83
C LEU A 97 19.64 -16.18 12.53
N GLU A 98 19.47 -17.47 12.82
CA GLU A 98 18.33 -17.98 13.61
C GLU A 98 18.23 -17.33 14.99
N GLU A 99 19.36 -17.23 15.69
CA GLU A 99 19.41 -16.57 17.00
C GLU A 99 19.02 -15.09 16.89
N SER A 100 19.50 -14.38 15.86
CA SER A 100 19.13 -12.98 15.63
C SER A 100 17.65 -12.78 15.28
N ILE A 101 17.05 -13.74 14.54
CA ILE A 101 15.61 -13.74 14.21
C ILE A 101 14.77 -13.99 15.47
N ALA A 102 15.23 -14.89 16.35
CA ALA A 102 14.56 -15.20 17.61
C ALA A 102 14.68 -14.06 18.63
N ALA A 103 15.83 -13.38 18.67
CA ALA A 103 16.10 -12.30 19.61
C ALA A 103 15.39 -10.98 19.25
N VAL A 104 15.31 -10.64 17.95
CA VAL A 104 14.83 -9.32 17.51
C VAL A 104 13.69 -9.46 16.49
N GLY A 105 12.45 -9.26 16.95
CA GLY A 105 11.26 -9.32 16.09
C GLY A 105 11.27 -8.29 14.95
N GLU A 106 11.85 -7.10 15.17
CA GLU A 106 12.01 -6.09 14.11
C GLU A 106 12.97 -6.56 13.00
N TYR A 107 14.03 -7.29 13.36
CA TYR A 107 14.98 -7.83 12.39
C TYR A 107 14.31 -8.88 11.49
N ARG A 108 13.47 -9.73 12.06
CA ARG A 108 12.60 -10.64 11.30
C ARG A 108 11.73 -9.87 10.30
N GLN A 109 11.10 -8.77 10.71
CA GLN A 109 10.27 -7.97 9.83
C GLN A 109 11.08 -7.31 8.70
N LYS A 110 12.29 -6.82 9.00
CA LYS A 110 13.23 -6.30 7.98
C LYS A 110 13.61 -7.37 6.96
N LEU A 111 13.90 -8.60 7.40
CA LEU A 111 14.18 -9.73 6.51
C LEU A 111 12.99 -10.10 5.63
N VAL A 112 11.78 -10.15 6.20
CA VAL A 112 10.54 -10.35 5.45
C VAL A 112 10.41 -9.30 4.36
N THR A 113 10.64 -8.03 4.71
CA THR A 113 10.62 -6.90 3.77
C THR A 113 11.66 -7.08 2.65
N TYR A 114 12.93 -7.27 3.01
CA TYR A 114 14.06 -7.47 2.10
C TYR A 114 13.84 -8.63 1.11
N PHE A 115 13.52 -9.82 1.60
CA PHE A 115 13.30 -10.98 0.73
C PHE A 115 12.04 -10.86 -0.12
N GLY A 116 11.02 -10.14 0.36
CA GLY A 116 9.86 -9.87 -0.47
C GLY A 116 10.11 -8.91 -1.62
N LEU A 117 11.08 -8.00 -1.51
CA LEU A 117 11.53 -7.18 -2.64
C LEU A 117 12.26 -8.03 -3.71
N ALA A 118 12.91 -9.12 -3.29
CA ALA A 118 13.59 -10.05 -4.18
C ALA A 118 12.66 -11.07 -4.88
N GLY A 119 11.36 -11.11 -4.54
CA GLY A 119 10.39 -12.08 -5.04
C GLY A 119 10.13 -12.05 -6.56
N GLY A 120 9.14 -12.83 -7.01
CA GLY A 120 8.73 -12.95 -8.40
C GLY A 120 7.21 -13.02 -8.56
N LEU A 121 6.72 -13.08 -9.82
CA LEU A 121 5.27 -13.15 -10.08
C LEU A 121 4.66 -14.49 -9.66
N THR A 122 5.44 -15.57 -9.66
CA THR A 122 4.98 -16.91 -9.27
C THR A 122 5.60 -17.36 -7.95
N VAL A 123 4.93 -18.30 -7.28
CA VAL A 123 5.44 -18.94 -6.06
C VAL A 123 6.80 -19.59 -6.30
N LYS A 124 6.95 -20.31 -7.42
CA LYS A 124 8.20 -20.97 -7.80
C LYS A 124 9.33 -19.95 -7.96
N ASP A 125 9.11 -18.89 -8.72
CA ASP A 125 10.13 -17.88 -8.98
C ASP A 125 10.50 -17.12 -7.71
N SER A 126 9.52 -16.83 -6.87
CA SER A 126 9.76 -16.14 -5.61
C SER A 126 10.58 -16.99 -4.65
N VAL A 127 10.20 -18.26 -4.45
CA VAL A 127 10.96 -19.20 -3.61
C VAL A 127 12.38 -19.35 -4.15
N TRP A 128 12.53 -19.51 -5.47
CA TRP A 128 13.83 -19.64 -6.10
C TRP A 128 14.73 -18.42 -5.83
N ARG A 129 14.23 -17.22 -6.12
CA ARG A 129 14.98 -15.96 -5.93
C ARG A 129 15.35 -15.72 -4.47
N ILE A 130 14.42 -15.98 -3.55
CA ILE A 130 14.65 -15.84 -2.10
C ILE A 130 15.71 -16.85 -1.64
N MET A 131 15.57 -18.12 -2.01
CA MET A 131 16.50 -19.18 -1.58
C MET A 131 17.89 -19.01 -2.18
N SER A 132 18.01 -18.58 -3.44
CA SER A 132 19.30 -18.24 -4.07
C SER A 132 19.99 -17.03 -3.44
N LYS A 133 19.20 -16.07 -2.93
CA LYS A 133 19.73 -14.95 -2.15
C LYS A 133 20.13 -15.38 -0.74
N LEU A 134 19.41 -16.33 -0.16
CA LEU A 134 19.59 -16.75 1.23
C LEU A 134 20.78 -17.68 1.42
N LEU A 135 20.89 -18.72 0.59
CA LEU A 135 21.84 -19.81 0.77
C LEU A 135 22.77 -19.92 -0.43
N THR A 136 24.05 -20.14 -0.16
CA THR A 136 24.99 -20.57 -1.20
C THR A 136 24.77 -22.05 -1.55
N ASN A 137 25.19 -22.43 -2.76
CA ASN A 137 25.13 -23.81 -3.25
C ASN A 137 25.70 -24.85 -2.26
N PRO A 138 26.91 -24.71 -1.69
CA PRO A 138 27.46 -25.69 -0.75
C PRO A 138 26.64 -25.83 0.53
N LEU A 139 26.07 -24.74 1.05
CA LEU A 139 25.18 -24.79 2.21
C LEU A 139 23.85 -25.47 1.86
N ALA A 140 23.28 -25.18 0.69
CA ALA A 140 22.04 -25.81 0.22
C ALA A 140 22.14 -27.34 0.13
N LYS A 141 23.33 -27.91 -0.13
CA LYS A 141 23.55 -29.36 -0.14
C LYS A 141 23.43 -30.01 1.23
N GLN A 142 23.72 -29.27 2.30
CA GLN A 142 23.76 -29.77 3.67
C GLN A 142 22.40 -29.66 4.38
N ILE A 143 21.42 -29.04 3.73
CA ILE A 143 20.10 -28.78 4.29
C ILE A 143 19.07 -29.57 3.49
N ASN A 144 18.04 -30.05 4.17
CA ASN A 144 16.84 -30.66 3.60
C ASN A 144 15.63 -30.13 4.36
N TRP A 145 14.44 -30.12 3.76
CA TRP A 145 13.23 -29.69 4.50
C TRP A 145 13.02 -30.47 5.81
N ARG A 146 13.06 -31.81 5.76
CA ARG A 146 12.86 -32.69 6.93
C ARG A 146 14.11 -32.89 7.79
N GLY A 147 15.31 -32.58 7.28
CA GLY A 147 16.56 -32.94 7.96
C GLY A 147 16.90 -34.44 7.94
N ALA A 148 16.43 -35.17 6.93
CA ALA A 148 16.75 -36.60 6.78
C ALA A 148 18.19 -36.84 6.29
N ASN A 149 18.79 -37.97 6.69
CA ASN A 149 20.16 -38.41 6.36
C ASN A 149 21.29 -37.53 6.95
N GLY A 150 21.15 -37.09 8.20
CA GLY A 150 22.18 -36.27 8.87
C GLY A 150 22.32 -34.84 8.32
N LYS A 151 21.35 -34.40 7.50
CA LYS A 151 21.26 -33.04 6.98
C LYS A 151 20.42 -32.16 7.90
N PHE A 152 20.66 -30.85 7.88
CA PHE A 152 19.91 -29.92 8.72
C PHE A 152 18.46 -29.75 8.22
N GLY A 153 17.49 -29.66 9.13
CA GLY A 153 16.07 -29.61 8.81
C GLY A 153 15.53 -28.20 8.63
N PHE A 154 15.27 -27.76 7.39
CA PHE A 154 14.75 -26.42 7.10
C PHE A 154 13.40 -26.13 7.77
N GLU A 155 12.59 -27.15 7.99
CA GLU A 155 11.30 -27.05 8.68
C GLU A 155 11.41 -26.58 10.15
N GLN A 156 12.57 -26.73 10.77
CA GLN A 156 12.79 -26.35 12.17
C GLN A 156 13.33 -24.94 12.33
N LEU A 157 13.77 -24.29 11.25
CA LEU A 157 14.31 -22.93 11.28
C LEU A 157 13.19 -21.88 11.29
N ALA A 158 13.36 -20.82 12.08
CA ALA A 158 12.53 -19.62 12.07
C ALA A 158 12.62 -18.87 10.73
N ILE A 159 13.72 -19.03 9.98
CA ILE A 159 13.84 -18.42 8.65
C ILE A 159 12.82 -18.95 7.65
N LYS A 160 12.27 -20.16 7.87
CA LYS A 160 11.14 -20.66 7.07
C LYS A 160 9.96 -19.70 7.16
N ASP A 161 9.72 -19.13 8.34
CA ASP A 161 8.58 -18.27 8.56
C ASP A 161 8.81 -16.92 7.89
N VAL A 162 10.06 -16.45 7.79
CA VAL A 162 10.41 -15.27 6.99
C VAL A 162 10.07 -15.49 5.51
N VAL A 163 10.48 -16.64 4.96
CA VAL A 163 10.21 -16.99 3.54
C VAL A 163 8.72 -17.16 3.30
N LEU A 164 7.99 -17.78 4.23
CA LEU A 164 6.55 -18.03 4.10
C LEU A 164 5.69 -16.79 4.41
N SER A 165 6.12 -15.92 5.34
CA SER A 165 5.42 -14.68 5.78
C SER A 165 5.00 -13.78 4.63
N LYS A 166 5.79 -13.69 3.55
CA LYS A 166 5.44 -12.85 2.41
C LYS A 166 4.20 -13.31 1.66
N PHE A 167 3.83 -14.58 1.76
CA PHE A 167 2.74 -15.15 0.97
C PHE A 167 1.45 -15.31 1.76
N TYR A 168 1.49 -15.26 3.10
CA TYR A 168 0.30 -15.31 3.95
C TYR A 168 -0.56 -14.04 3.89
N LEU A 169 -0.05 -12.94 3.31
CA LEU A 169 -0.84 -11.71 3.14
C LEU A 169 -1.92 -11.85 2.06
N CYS A 170 -1.83 -12.87 1.19
CA CYS A 170 -2.92 -13.26 0.29
C CYS A 170 -3.60 -14.50 0.89
N PHE A 171 -4.82 -14.32 1.41
CA PHE A 171 -5.64 -15.34 2.07
C PHE A 171 -5.81 -16.65 1.25
N ILE A 172 -5.51 -16.64 -0.05
CA ILE A 172 -5.52 -17.80 -0.97
C ILE A 172 -4.37 -18.80 -0.72
N VAL A 173 -3.26 -18.39 -0.10
CA VAL A 173 -2.05 -19.23 0.00
C VAL A 173 -2.06 -20.19 1.20
N LEU A 174 -2.91 -19.97 2.20
CA LEU A 174 -3.02 -20.86 3.37
C LEU A 174 -3.39 -22.31 2.98
N LEU A 175 -4.04 -22.52 1.83
CA LEU A 175 -4.36 -23.85 1.29
C LEU A 175 -3.19 -24.55 0.56
N ASN A 176 -2.04 -23.88 0.37
CA ASN A 176 -0.96 -24.35 -0.51
C ASN A 176 0.40 -24.59 0.16
N SER A 177 0.46 -24.85 1.48
CA SER A 177 1.71 -25.24 2.17
C SER A 177 2.48 -26.37 1.44
N HIS A 178 1.76 -27.28 0.77
CA HIS A 178 2.34 -28.34 -0.05
C HIS A 178 3.09 -27.83 -1.30
N HIS A 179 2.62 -26.76 -1.95
CA HIS A 179 3.26 -26.19 -3.13
C HIS A 179 4.60 -25.53 -2.79
N TYR A 180 4.68 -24.85 -1.64
CA TYR A 180 5.94 -24.25 -1.15
C TYR A 180 6.94 -25.31 -0.75
N ARG A 181 6.50 -26.29 0.04
CA ARG A 181 7.31 -27.46 0.38
C ARG A 181 7.88 -28.08 -0.88
N LYS A 182 7.04 -28.42 -1.85
CA LYS A 182 7.48 -28.98 -3.15
C LYS A 182 8.52 -28.11 -3.84
N ASN A 183 8.33 -26.80 -3.92
CA ASN A 183 9.30 -25.92 -4.59
C ASN A 183 10.63 -25.80 -3.82
N ILE A 184 10.61 -25.77 -2.49
CA ILE A 184 11.83 -25.79 -1.66
C ILE A 184 12.53 -27.14 -1.78
N TYR A 185 11.79 -28.25 -1.77
CA TYR A 185 12.34 -29.59 -2.05
C TYR A 185 12.98 -29.65 -3.44
N THR A 186 12.31 -29.15 -4.47
CA THR A 186 12.84 -29.11 -5.85
C THR A 186 14.09 -28.24 -5.93
N PHE A 187 14.12 -27.10 -5.25
CA PHE A 187 15.32 -26.26 -5.13
C PHE A 187 16.48 -27.05 -4.52
N MET A 188 16.25 -27.67 -3.35
CA MET A 188 17.28 -28.43 -2.62
C MET A 188 17.75 -29.67 -3.39
N LEU A 189 16.85 -30.37 -4.07
CA LEU A 189 17.15 -31.54 -4.90
C LEU A 189 18.09 -31.22 -6.07
N ARG A 190 18.04 -29.99 -6.61
CA ARG A 190 18.92 -29.58 -7.71
C ARG A 190 20.39 -29.42 -7.28
N PHE A 191 20.66 -29.28 -5.99
CA PHE A 191 22.03 -29.18 -5.48
C PHE A 191 22.58 -30.52 -4.98
N ARG A 192 21.75 -31.58 -4.97
CA ARG A 192 22.13 -32.89 -4.48
C ARG A 192 23.08 -33.61 -5.42
#